data_AF-A0A3Q9G0S6-F1
#
_entry.id   AF-A0A3Q9G0S6-F1
#
_cell.length_a   1.000
_cell.length_b   1.000
_cell.length_c   1.000
_cell.angle_alpha   90.00
_cell.angle_beta   90.00
_cell.angle_gamma   90.00
#
_symmetry.space_group_name_H-M   'P 1'
#
loop_
_entity.id
_entity.type
_entity.pdbx_description
1 polymer ?
#
loop_
_entity_poly.entity_id
_entity_poly.type
_entity_poly.pdbx_seq_one_letter_code
_entity_poly.pdbx_strand_id
1 'polypeptide(L)'
;METWWIISAVATGAFYAVCLPMMARRQHKVRMAFIPPVTIACLLVAGALRGHGAEELLHIYSTVVLIFPLALVGRRKELREALEQQERNSLMGAEEGLPPMKLFVQMCASVVVMFLAWCWLTWG
;
A
#
# COMPACT_ATOMS: atom_id res chain seq x y z
N MET A 1 -24.47 7.97 1.37
CA MET A 1 -24.31 6.63 1.96
C MET A 1 -23.62 5.62 1.04
N GLU A 2 -23.92 5.49 -0.27
CA GLU A 2 -23.30 4.41 -1.09
C GLU A 2 -22.04 4.79 -1.89
N THR A 3 -21.82 6.08 -2.20
CA THR A 3 -20.75 6.51 -3.13
C THR A 3 -19.34 6.16 -2.65
N TRP A 4 -19.05 6.33 -1.35
CA TRP A 4 -17.71 6.09 -0.79
C TRP A 4 -17.33 4.61 -0.69
N TRP A 5 -18.34 3.74 -0.58
CA TRP A 5 -18.13 2.29 -0.67
C TRP A 5 -17.68 1.87 -2.07
N ILE A 6 -18.32 2.44 -3.09
CA ILE A 6 -17.95 2.21 -4.49
C ILE A 6 -16.53 2.74 -4.76
N ILE A 7 -16.23 3.97 -4.33
CA ILE A 7 -14.89 4.56 -4.48
C ILE A 7 -13.82 3.70 -3.79
N SER A 8 -14.09 3.23 -2.57
CA SER A 8 -13.17 2.36 -1.82
C SER A 8 -12.95 1.02 -2.52
N ALA A 9 -14.00 0.42 -3.09
CA ALA A 9 -13.89 -0.81 -3.86
C ALA A 9 -13.05 -0.60 -5.13
N VAL A 10 -13.29 0.48 -5.87
CA VAL A 10 -12.53 0.84 -7.08
C VAL A 10 -11.06 1.13 -6.74
N ALA A 11 -10.79 1.87 -5.66
CA ALA A 11 -9.45 2.16 -5.19
C ALA A 11 -8.67 0.88 -4.83
N THR A 12 -9.33 -0.04 -4.13
CA THR A 12 -8.77 -1.34 -3.75
C THR A 12 -8.49 -2.19 -5.00
N GLY A 13 -9.41 -2.19 -5.97
CA GLY A 13 -9.22 -2.84 -7.26
C GLY A 13 -8.03 -2.27 -8.02
N ALA A 14 -7.90 -0.95 -8.08
CA ALA A 14 -6.78 -0.26 -8.71
C ALA A 14 -5.44 -0.60 -8.01
N PHE A 15 -5.42 -0.64 -6.68
CA PHE A 15 -4.26 -1.07 -5.91
C PHE A 15 -3.84 -2.48 -6.32
N TYR A 16 -4.76 -3.45 -6.35
CA TYR A 16 -4.43 -4.81 -6.75
C TYR A 16 -3.98 -4.91 -8.21
N ALA A 17 -4.66 -4.19 -9.12
CA ALA A 17 -4.34 -4.19 -10.54
C ALA A 17 -2.98 -3.59 -10.86
N VAL A 18 -2.48 -2.65 -10.06
CA VAL A 18 -1.18 -2.00 -10.29
C VAL A 18 -0.08 -2.69 -9.49
N CYS A 19 -0.30 -2.94 -8.20
CA CYS A 19 0.73 -3.43 -7.27
C CYS A 19 1.02 -4.93 -7.41
N LEU A 20 -0.01 -5.79 -7.56
CA LEU A 20 0.20 -7.24 -7.62
C LEU A 20 0.97 -7.73 -8.86
N PRO A 21 0.68 -7.26 -10.09
CA PRO A 21 1.42 -7.73 -11.26
C PRO A 21 2.86 -7.22 -11.29
N MET A 22 3.20 -6.20 -10.50
CA MET A 22 4.57 -5.68 -10.42
C MET A 22 5.50 -6.59 -9.58
N MET A 23 4.94 -7.52 -8.82
CA MET A 23 5.71 -8.40 -7.94
C MET A 23 6.00 -9.74 -8.66
N ALA A 24 7.26 -10.15 -8.75
CA ALA A 24 7.62 -11.43 -9.37
C ALA A 24 7.30 -12.63 -8.45
N ARG A 25 7.68 -12.54 -7.16
CA ARG A 25 7.55 -13.65 -6.20
C ARG A 25 6.18 -13.74 -5.54
N ARG A 26 5.62 -14.96 -5.46
CA ARG A 26 4.33 -15.25 -4.80
C ARG A 26 4.24 -14.75 -3.35
N GLN A 27 5.30 -14.91 -2.56
CA GLN A 27 5.32 -14.47 -1.16
C GLN A 27 5.15 -12.95 -1.01
N HIS A 28 5.72 -12.18 -1.96
CA HIS A 28 5.61 -10.72 -1.94
C HIS A 28 4.23 -10.26 -2.41
N LYS A 29 3.64 -10.95 -3.40
CA LYS A 29 2.24 -10.75 -3.79
C LYS A 29 1.29 -10.93 -2.61
N VAL A 30 1.47 -12.00 -1.83
CA VAL A 30 0.62 -12.26 -0.65
C VAL A 30 0.77 -11.13 0.37
N ARG A 31 1.99 -10.73 0.73
CA ARG A 31 2.21 -9.61 1.66
C ARG A 31 1.59 -8.29 1.15
N MET A 32 1.75 -8.00 -0.14
CA MET A 32 1.17 -6.81 -0.76
C MET A 32 -0.36 -6.86 -0.76
N ALA A 33 -0.95 -8.05 -0.94
CA ALA A 33 -2.40 -8.25 -0.90
C ALA A 33 -3.01 -8.00 0.48
N PHE A 34 -2.23 -8.17 1.55
CA PHE A 34 -2.69 -7.87 2.92
C PHE A 34 -2.70 -6.38 3.26
N ILE A 35 -2.10 -5.50 2.44
CA ILE A 35 -2.03 -4.07 2.76
C ILE A 35 -3.43 -3.44 2.86
N PRO A 36 -4.32 -3.52 1.84
CA PRO A 36 -5.66 -2.94 1.95
C PRO A 36 -6.50 -3.46 3.13
N PRO A 37 -6.61 -4.78 3.39
CA PRO A 37 -7.41 -5.27 4.53
C PRO A 37 -6.79 -4.93 5.90
N VAL A 38 -5.46 -4.82 6.01
CA VAL A 38 -4.83 -4.35 7.25
C VAL A 38 -5.11 -2.86 7.46
N THR A 39 -5.00 -2.05 6.40
CA THR A 39 -5.28 -0.61 6.49
C THR A 39 -6.72 -0.33 6.90
N ILE A 40 -7.71 -1.01 6.31
CA ILE A 40 -9.11 -0.82 6.69
C ILE A 40 -9.37 -1.32 8.12
N ALA A 41 -8.78 -2.44 8.55
CA ALA A 41 -8.92 -2.94 9.91
C ALA A 41 -8.36 -1.94 10.94
N CYS A 42 -7.17 -1.38 10.70
CA CYS A 42 -6.59 -0.34 11.55
C CYS A 42 -7.47 0.92 11.62
N LEU A 43 -8.01 1.37 10.48
CA LEU A 43 -8.90 2.54 10.45
C LEU A 43 -10.21 2.27 11.19
N LEU A 44 -10.80 1.08 11.08
CA LEU A 44 -12.00 0.71 11.82
C LEU A 44 -11.77 0.68 13.32
N VAL A 45 -10.63 0.13 13.78
CA VAL A 45 -10.27 0.13 15.21
C VAL A 45 -10.05 1.57 15.71
N ALA A 46 -9.33 2.40 14.97
CA ALA A 46 -9.10 3.79 15.31
C ALA A 46 -10.42 4.60 15.35
N GLY A 47 -11.31 4.36 14.37
CA GLY A 47 -12.62 4.99 14.29
C GLY A 47 -13.54 4.59 15.44
N ALA A 48 -13.55 3.30 15.81
CA ALA A 48 -14.33 2.79 16.94
C ALA A 48 -13.87 3.38 18.29
N LEU A 49 -12.56 3.58 18.46
CA LEU A 49 -12.00 4.20 19.68
C LEU A 49 -12.32 5.69 19.81
N ARG A 50 -12.61 6.37 18.69
CA ARG A 50 -12.78 7.84 18.65
C ARG A 50 -14.17 8.32 18.22
N GLY A 51 -15.10 7.41 17.93
CA GLY A 51 -16.48 7.74 17.57
C GLY A 51 -16.64 8.34 16.17
N HIS A 52 -15.69 8.11 15.26
CA HIS A 52 -15.80 8.61 13.88
C HIS A 52 -16.83 7.83 13.08
N GLY A 53 -17.52 8.55 12.18
CA GLY A 53 -18.48 7.96 11.25
C GLY A 53 -17.80 7.10 10.19
N ALA A 54 -18.49 6.06 9.73
CA ALA A 54 -17.98 5.14 8.71
C ALA A 54 -17.64 5.84 7.39
N GLU A 55 -18.36 6.90 7.01
CA GLU A 55 -18.07 7.66 5.79
C GLU A 55 -16.70 8.36 5.88
N GLU A 56 -16.38 9.02 7.01
CA GLU A 56 -15.10 9.71 7.21
C GLU A 56 -13.91 8.73 7.11
N LEU A 57 -14.06 7.52 7.66
CA LEU A 57 -13.05 6.46 7.55
C LEU A 57 -12.86 5.97 6.11
N LEU A 58 -13.94 5.84 5.33
CA LEU A 58 -13.89 5.42 3.93
C LEU A 58 -13.19 6.46 3.05
N HIS A 59 -13.37 7.76 3.33
CA HIS A 59 -12.64 8.83 2.65
C HIS A 59 -11.12 8.68 2.84
N ILE A 60 -10.67 8.49 4.08
CA ILE A 60 -9.25 8.32 4.42
C ILE A 60 -8.71 7.05 3.80
N TYR A 61 -9.46 5.95 3.90
CA TYR A 61 -9.08 4.68 3.30
C TYR A 61 -8.86 4.82 1.80
N SER A 62 -9.79 5.45 1.09
CA SER A 62 -9.74 5.64 -0.35
C SER A 62 -8.51 6.42 -0.80
N THR A 63 -8.18 7.51 -0.10
CA THR A 63 -7.02 8.35 -0.44
C THR A 63 -5.69 7.64 -0.18
N VAL A 64 -5.57 6.96 0.97
CA VAL A 64 -4.38 6.18 1.32
C VAL A 64 -4.15 5.05 0.32
N VAL A 65 -5.20 4.31 -0.04
CA VAL A 65 -5.08 3.18 -0.98
C VAL A 65 -4.76 3.66 -2.39
N LEU A 66 -5.25 4.83 -2.82
CA LEU A 66 -4.98 5.40 -4.15
C LEU A 66 -3.57 5.99 -4.31
N ILE A 67 -2.92 6.43 -3.22
CA ILE A 67 -1.55 6.95 -3.28
C ILE A 67 -0.58 5.94 -3.91
N PHE A 68 -0.74 4.65 -3.60
CA PHE A 68 0.12 3.59 -4.12
C PHE A 68 0.04 3.41 -5.64
N PRO A 69 -1.14 3.12 -6.24
CA PRO A 69 -1.24 3.01 -7.69
C PRO A 69 -0.85 4.32 -8.37
N LEU A 70 -1.17 5.50 -7.82
CA LEU A 70 -0.76 6.78 -8.41
C LEU A 70 0.76 6.98 -8.41
N ALA A 71 1.45 6.66 -7.31
CA ALA A 71 2.91 6.71 -7.23
C ALA A 71 3.59 5.71 -8.18
N LEU A 72 2.94 4.57 -8.43
CA LEU A 72 3.47 3.51 -9.27
C LEU A 72 3.21 3.69 -10.76
N VAL A 73 2.05 4.23 -11.15
CA VAL A 73 1.65 4.39 -12.54
C VAL A 73 2.66 5.24 -13.33
N GLY A 74 3.21 6.30 -12.73
CA GLY A 74 4.20 7.17 -13.37
C GLY A 74 5.58 6.54 -13.56
N ARG A 75 5.94 5.51 -12.77
CA ARG A 75 7.30 4.93 -12.73
C ARG A 75 7.34 3.42 -12.93
N ARG A 76 6.25 2.85 -13.47
CA ARG A 76 6.06 1.39 -13.55
C ARG A 76 7.17 0.67 -14.31
N LYS A 77 7.71 1.28 -15.37
CA LYS A 77 8.82 0.70 -16.16
C LYS A 77 10.13 0.68 -15.35
N GLU A 78 10.52 1.81 -14.78
CA GLU A 78 11.73 1.93 -13.94
C GLU A 78 11.69 0.97 -12.75
N LEU A 79 10.54 0.88 -12.07
CA LEU A 79 10.37 -0.03 -10.93
C LEU A 79 10.42 -1.48 -11.35
N ARG A 80 9.83 -1.84 -12.50
CA ARG A 80 9.90 -3.21 -13.00
C ARG A 80 11.32 -3.59 -13.37
N GLU A 81 12.05 -2.72 -14.07
CA GLU A 81 13.46 -2.93 -14.42
C GLU A 81 14.34 -3.05 -13.18
N ALA A 82 14.13 -2.21 -12.16
CA ALA A 82 14.82 -2.31 -10.88
C ALA A 82 14.54 -3.63 -10.15
N LEU A 83 13.29 -4.12 -10.21
CA LEU A 83 12.90 -5.40 -9.60
C LEU A 83 13.46 -6.61 -10.35
N GLU A 84 13.46 -6.59 -11.68
CA GLU A 84 14.04 -7.65 -12.52
C GLU A 84 15.58 -7.69 -12.36
N GLN A 85 16.24 -6.54 -12.32
CA GLN A 85 17.68 -6.41 -12.05
C GLN A 85 18.03 -6.96 -10.65
N GLN A 86 17.19 -6.67 -9.65
CA GLN A 86 17.36 -7.21 -8.30
C GLN A 86 17.22 -8.73 -8.26
N GLU A 87 16.23 -9.30 -8.96
CA GLU A 87 16.05 -10.75 -9.00
C GLU A 87 17.28 -11.44 -9.61
N ARG A 88 17.86 -10.85 -10.67
CA ARG A 88 19.10 -11.32 -11.29
C ARG A 88 20.29 -11.26 -10.33
N ASN A 89 20.44 -10.16 -9.59
CA ASN A 89 21.52 -10.00 -8.61
C ASN A 89 21.37 -10.97 -7.42
N SER A 90 20.13 -11.23 -6.97
CA SER A 90 19.84 -12.16 -5.88
C SER A 90 20.17 -13.62 -6.22
N LEU A 91 20.17 -13.98 -7.50
CA LEU A 91 20.55 -15.31 -7.98
C LEU A 91 22.08 -15.48 -8.13
N MET A 92 22.84 -14.38 -8.26
CA MET A 92 24.29 -14.41 -8.43
C MET A 92 25.08 -14.30 -7.11
N GLY A 93 24.42 -14.22 -5.95
CA GLY A 93 25.09 -14.17 -4.65
C GLY A 93 25.91 -12.90 -4.37
N ALA A 94 25.65 -11.81 -5.09
CA ALA A 94 26.29 -10.51 -4.85
C ALA A 94 25.83 -9.91 -3.51
N GLU A 95 26.75 -9.32 -2.74
CA GLU A 95 26.49 -8.74 -1.42
C GLU A 95 25.24 -7.86 -1.39
N GLU A 96 24.34 -8.20 -0.46
CA GLU A 96 23.01 -7.64 -0.30
C GLU A 96 23.05 -6.19 0.18
N GLY A 97 23.15 -5.23 -0.75
CA GLY A 97 22.51 -3.95 -0.54
C GLY A 97 21.00 -4.17 -0.32
N LEU A 98 20.41 -3.51 0.69
CA LEU A 98 19.00 -3.66 1.07
C LEU A 98 18.10 -3.78 -0.18
N PRO A 99 17.36 -4.90 -0.36
CA PRO A 99 16.70 -5.18 -1.63
C PRO A 99 15.63 -4.10 -1.89
N PRO A 100 15.60 -3.47 -3.08
CA PRO A 100 14.65 -2.43 -3.43
C PRO A 100 13.20 -2.85 -3.20
N MET A 101 12.88 -4.15 -3.26
CA MET A 101 11.57 -4.68 -2.89
C MET A 101 11.25 -4.56 -1.39
N LYS A 102 12.20 -4.86 -0.48
CA LYS A 102 12.00 -4.65 0.97
C LYS A 102 11.91 -3.16 1.26
N LEU A 103 12.74 -2.33 0.62
CA LEU A 103 12.67 -0.87 0.70
C LEU A 103 11.34 -0.33 0.16
N PHE A 104 10.82 -0.88 -0.94
CA PHE A 104 9.55 -0.47 -1.53
C PHE A 104 8.37 -0.83 -0.62
N VAL A 105 8.36 -2.06 -0.09
CA VAL A 105 7.36 -2.49 0.90
C VAL A 105 7.49 -1.69 2.20
N GLN A 106 8.71 -1.38 2.64
CA GLN A 106 8.98 -0.56 3.81
C GLN A 106 8.56 0.89 3.58
N MET A 107 8.84 1.48 2.43
CA MET A 107 8.36 2.81 2.05
C MET A 107 6.84 2.82 2.03
N CYS A 108 6.21 1.82 1.41
CA CYS A 108 4.77 1.72 1.40
C CYS A 108 4.18 1.62 2.80
N ALA A 109 4.73 0.74 3.63
CA ALA A 109 4.35 0.58 5.03
C ALA A 109 4.59 1.88 5.82
N SER A 110 5.70 2.58 5.58
CA SER A 110 6.02 3.85 6.26
C SER A 110 5.07 4.97 5.88
N VAL A 111 4.58 5.02 4.63
CA VAL A 111 3.56 5.98 4.21
C VAL A 111 2.23 5.68 4.90
N VAL A 112 1.84 4.40 5.01
CA VAL A 112 0.65 4.01 5.79
C VAL A 112 0.81 4.40 7.26
N VAL A 113 1.93 4.05 7.89
CA VAL A 113 2.21 4.37 9.30
C VAL A 113 2.28 5.87 9.54
N MET A 114 2.90 6.64 8.64
CA MET A 114 2.98 8.09 8.72
C MET A 114 1.60 8.73 8.59
N PHE A 115 0.74 8.24 7.69
CA PHE A 115 -0.64 8.72 7.58
C PHE A 115 -1.48 8.35 8.82
N LEU A 116 -1.31 7.15 9.36
CA LEU A 116 -1.96 6.74 10.61
C LEU A 116 -1.48 7.60 11.79
N ALA A 117 -0.19 7.89 11.87
CA ALA A 117 0.40 8.78 12.88
C ALA A 117 -0.04 10.23 12.70
N TRP A 118 -0.19 10.71 11.46
CA TRP A 118 -0.75 12.02 11.16
C TRP A 118 -2.20 12.12 11.61
N CYS A 119 -3.06 11.18 11.20
CA CYS A 119 -4.44 11.10 11.68
C CYS A 119 -4.51 11.01 13.20
N TRP A 120 -3.56 10.30 13.82
CA TRP A 120 -3.46 10.22 15.28
C TRP A 120 -3.13 11.58 15.91
N LEU A 121 -2.17 12.33 15.36
CA LEU A 121 -1.72 13.63 15.87
C LEU A 121 -2.71 14.78 15.61
N THR A 122 -3.38 14.78 14.45
CA THR A 122 -4.35 15.85 14.12
C THR A 122 -5.67 15.69 14.87
N TRP A 123 -6.02 14.48 15.29
CA TRP A 123 -7.28 14.17 15.97
C TRP A 123 -7.07 13.56 17.37
N GLY A 124 -5.86 13.68 17.90
CA GLY A 124 -5.46 13.21 19.23
C GLY A 124 -5.43 14.31 20.25
#